data_AF-A0A8H4XT59-F1
#
_entry.id   AF-A0A8H4XT59-F1
#
_cell.length_a   1.000
_cell.length_b   1.000
_cell.length_c   1.000
_cell.angle_alpha   90.00
_cell.angle_beta   90.00
_cell.angle_gamma   90.00
#
_symmetry.space_group_name_H-M   'P 1'
#
loop_
_entity.id
_entity.type
_entity.pdbx_description
1 polymer ?
#
loop_
_entity_poly.entity_id
_entity_poly.type
_entity_poly.pdbx_seq_one_letter_code
_entity_poly.pdbx_strand_id
1 'polypeptide(L)'
;MNDLDVNFTDMTATVAAFLNPSDVPKLKGLAIGGEAPTKEIKETWCSVLRLQNIYGPTECSINCCHNPDVGVSSDVTNIGRAIGGVSWVVDPNNHNKLVPIGCVGELLIEGPILARHYLHNPEKTQQSFIEDPFFMNTLIERIEDTAVFPATGHRMYKTGDLVRYNSDGSLVYLGRKDTQVKLNGQRIELGEIEHRIQSAIPSDGQCSVDLIIQRKGEVTSKALVAFVCLESDSKRPTRSDADFILPMTQSFQSIALNVKTIISSQIQSYMVPNVYIPVSFFPMTSSGKLNRRLLRTTAEDLLSRDASSYRLGGRSGREPSTDAEKALQNLWSTLLSVDASNISADDTFFRHGGDSISAMKLVTAARKQGYSI
;
A
#
# COMPACT_ATOMS: atom_id res chain seq x y z
N MET A 1 21.10 -13.69 -9.23
CA MET A 1 21.38 -14.22 -7.87
C MET A 1 22.33 -15.41 -7.95
N ASN A 2 22.00 -16.45 -8.73
CA ASN A 2 22.87 -17.64 -8.86
C ASN A 2 24.25 -17.33 -9.42
N ASP A 3 24.37 -16.53 -10.48
CA ASP A 3 25.67 -16.21 -11.10
C ASP A 3 26.64 -15.48 -10.17
N LEU A 4 26.11 -14.80 -9.15
CA LEU A 4 26.88 -14.02 -8.17
C LEU A 4 27.01 -14.73 -6.82
N ASP A 5 26.51 -15.96 -6.69
CA ASP A 5 26.54 -16.73 -5.44
C ASP A 5 25.98 -15.98 -4.23
N VAL A 6 24.91 -15.22 -4.45
CA VAL A 6 24.26 -14.41 -3.41
C VAL A 6 23.80 -15.30 -2.26
N ASN A 7 24.27 -14.99 -1.05
CA ASN A 7 23.92 -15.71 0.19
C ASN A 7 22.99 -14.92 1.12
N PHE A 8 22.81 -13.62 0.87
CA PHE A 8 21.88 -12.75 1.58
C PHE A 8 21.33 -11.67 0.65
N THR A 9 20.07 -11.30 0.83
CA THR A 9 19.45 -10.17 0.13
C THR A 9 18.31 -9.59 0.97
N ASP A 10 18.01 -8.32 0.74
CA ASP A 10 16.77 -7.67 1.19
C ASP A 10 15.85 -7.41 -0.02
N MET A 11 14.54 -7.49 0.20
CA MET A 11 13.55 -7.14 -0.83
C MET A 11 12.17 -6.89 -0.21
N THR A 12 11.21 -6.45 -1.01
CA THR A 12 9.82 -6.35 -0.54
C THR A 12 9.19 -7.74 -0.43
N ALA A 13 8.22 -7.88 0.48
CA ALA A 13 7.46 -9.13 0.64
C ALA A 13 6.86 -9.58 -0.72
N THR A 14 6.31 -8.62 -1.47
CA THR A 14 5.86 -8.84 -2.85
C THR A 14 6.90 -9.49 -3.75
N VAL A 15 8.14 -8.97 -3.79
CA VAL A 15 9.19 -9.51 -4.67
C VAL A 15 9.62 -10.91 -4.21
N ALA A 16 9.71 -11.13 -2.89
CA ALA A 16 10.04 -12.44 -2.34
C ALA A 16 9.03 -13.53 -2.71
N ALA A 17 7.75 -13.17 -2.87
CA ALA A 17 6.70 -14.10 -3.28
C ALA A 17 6.84 -14.59 -4.75
N PHE A 18 7.71 -13.97 -5.56
CA PHE A 18 7.97 -14.40 -6.95
C PHE A 18 9.05 -15.44 -7.11
N LEU A 19 9.88 -15.61 -6.09
CA LEU A 19 11.02 -16.51 -6.13
C LEU A 19 10.63 -17.80 -5.42
N ASN A 20 11.03 -18.95 -5.98
CA ASN A 20 10.99 -20.20 -5.24
C ASN A 20 12.37 -20.47 -4.64
N PRO A 21 12.45 -21.03 -3.43
CA PRO A 21 13.74 -21.36 -2.82
C PRO A 21 14.61 -22.28 -3.70
N SER A 22 13.99 -23.17 -4.48
CA SER A 22 14.68 -24.05 -5.43
C SER A 22 15.41 -23.30 -6.55
N ASP A 23 14.94 -22.10 -6.89
CA ASP A 23 15.51 -21.27 -7.95
C ASP A 23 16.77 -20.51 -7.47
N VAL A 24 16.96 -20.42 -6.14
CA VAL A 24 18.06 -19.67 -5.49
C VAL A 24 18.72 -20.46 -4.35
N PRO A 25 19.27 -21.66 -4.62
CA PRO A 25 19.69 -22.60 -3.57
C PRO A 25 20.87 -22.12 -2.70
N LYS A 26 21.62 -21.09 -3.14
CA LYS A 26 22.75 -20.53 -2.38
C LYS A 26 22.32 -19.47 -1.36
N LEU A 27 21.06 -19.02 -1.40
CA LEU A 27 20.54 -18.00 -0.50
C LEU A 27 20.35 -18.58 0.91
N LYS A 28 20.99 -17.99 1.91
CA LYS A 28 20.97 -18.46 3.31
C LYS A 28 20.17 -17.55 4.25
N GLY A 29 19.98 -16.28 3.87
CA GLY A 29 19.18 -15.34 4.63
C GLY A 29 18.43 -14.39 3.70
N LEU A 30 17.19 -14.09 4.09
CA LEU A 30 16.31 -13.19 3.35
C LEU A 30 15.72 -12.21 4.35
N ALA A 31 15.93 -10.92 4.13
CA ALA A 31 15.21 -9.86 4.82
C ALA A 31 14.07 -9.37 3.95
N ILE A 32 12.87 -9.30 4.51
CA ILE A 32 11.72 -8.69 3.86
C ILE A 32 11.29 -7.45 4.63
N GLY A 33 10.93 -6.41 3.88
CA GLY A 33 10.50 -5.14 4.44
C GLY A 33 9.60 -4.37 3.50
N GLY A 34 9.18 -3.19 3.94
CA GLY A 34 8.34 -2.32 3.13
C GLY A 34 6.87 -2.73 3.09
N GLU A 35 6.48 -3.99 3.28
CA GLU A 35 5.08 -4.44 3.41
C GLU A 35 4.93 -5.45 4.55
N ALA A 36 3.71 -5.63 5.05
CA ALA A 36 3.43 -6.70 6.00
C ALA A 36 3.69 -8.07 5.34
N PRO A 37 4.49 -8.95 5.95
CA PRO A 37 4.67 -10.32 5.46
C PRO A 37 3.35 -11.08 5.40
N THR A 38 3.22 -11.97 4.43
CA THR A 38 2.06 -12.86 4.30
C THR A 38 2.37 -14.25 4.84
N LYS A 39 1.33 -15.05 5.09
CA LYS A 39 1.50 -16.44 5.55
C LYS A 39 2.18 -17.30 4.49
N GLU A 40 1.87 -17.05 3.22
CA GLU A 40 2.43 -17.76 2.07
C GLU A 40 3.95 -17.57 1.99
N ILE A 41 4.43 -16.34 2.22
CA ILE A 41 5.88 -16.04 2.25
C ILE A 41 6.54 -16.78 3.41
N LYS A 42 5.91 -16.78 4.59
CA LYS A 42 6.41 -17.53 5.75
C LYS A 42 6.52 -19.02 5.44
N GLU A 43 5.46 -19.64 4.90
CA GLU A 43 5.42 -21.07 4.57
C GLU A 43 6.47 -21.45 3.51
N THR A 44 6.67 -20.59 2.52
CA THR A 44 7.63 -20.79 1.44
C THR A 44 9.08 -20.72 1.93
N TRP A 45 9.42 -19.72 2.76
CA TRP A 45 10.81 -19.37 3.02
C TRP A 45 11.33 -19.83 4.39
N CYS A 46 10.51 -19.84 5.44
CA CYS A 46 10.98 -20.16 6.80
C CYS A 46 11.47 -21.60 6.97
N SER A 47 11.04 -22.53 6.11
CA SER A 47 11.50 -23.93 6.13
C SER A 47 12.87 -24.11 5.49
N VAL A 48 13.31 -23.15 4.65
CA VAL A 48 14.54 -23.25 3.86
C VAL A 48 15.64 -22.35 4.39
N LEU A 49 15.28 -21.18 4.91
CA LEU A 49 16.24 -20.20 5.41
C LEU A 49 15.69 -19.39 6.59
N ARG A 50 16.59 -18.60 7.20
CA ARG A 50 16.19 -17.64 8.24
C ARG A 50 15.56 -16.40 7.59
N LEU A 51 14.24 -16.37 7.57
CA LEU A 51 13.45 -15.23 7.08
C LEU A 51 13.37 -14.15 8.17
N GLN A 52 13.83 -12.94 7.84
CA GLN A 52 13.83 -11.79 8.74
C GLN A 52 12.78 -10.78 8.26
N ASN A 53 12.08 -10.14 9.19
CA ASN A 53 11.18 -9.03 8.87
C ASN A 53 11.78 -7.73 9.42
N ILE A 54 11.96 -6.75 8.54
CA ILE A 54 12.51 -5.44 8.84
C ILE A 54 11.43 -4.38 8.61
N TYR A 55 11.30 -3.48 9.57
CA TYR A 55 10.32 -2.41 9.53
C TYR A 55 11.00 -1.08 9.80
N GLY A 56 10.66 -0.08 9.00
CA GLY A 56 10.92 1.31 9.33
C GLY A 56 10.34 2.25 8.28
N PRO A 57 9.90 3.45 8.70
CA PRO A 57 9.63 4.53 7.78
C PRO A 57 10.94 5.19 7.32
N THR A 58 10.92 5.85 6.17
CA THR A 58 12.07 6.60 5.62
C THR A 58 12.63 7.61 6.62
N GLU A 59 11.75 8.21 7.42
CA GLU A 59 12.06 9.17 8.48
C GLU A 59 12.86 8.59 9.65
N CYS A 60 13.07 7.27 9.69
CA CYS A 60 13.87 6.57 10.70
C CYS A 60 15.08 5.84 10.09
N SER A 61 15.64 6.35 8.98
CA SER A 61 16.85 5.80 8.33
C SER A 61 16.74 4.31 7.97
N ILE A 62 15.78 4.02 7.08
CA ILE A 62 15.48 2.67 6.54
C ILE A 62 14.70 1.79 7.53
N ASN A 63 15.33 1.32 8.62
CA ASN A 63 14.73 0.34 9.53
C ASN A 63 14.87 0.78 10.99
N CYS A 64 13.78 0.69 11.75
CA CYS A 64 13.73 0.98 13.18
C CYS A 64 13.21 -0.19 14.03
N CYS A 65 12.69 -1.26 13.43
CA CYS A 65 12.36 -2.51 14.11
C CYS A 65 12.85 -3.72 13.31
N HIS A 66 13.23 -4.78 14.02
CA HIS A 66 13.73 -6.01 13.44
C HIS A 66 13.17 -7.23 14.15
N ASN A 67 12.51 -8.09 13.37
CA ASN A 67 12.22 -9.46 13.73
C ASN A 67 13.25 -10.37 13.06
N PRO A 68 14.17 -10.97 13.84
CA PRO A 68 15.27 -11.74 13.28
C PRO A 68 14.84 -13.14 12.83
N ASP A 69 13.62 -13.59 13.13
CA ASP A 69 13.08 -14.86 12.64
C ASP A 69 11.54 -14.86 12.64
N VAL A 70 10.96 -14.67 11.45
CA VAL A 70 9.50 -14.71 11.22
C VAL A 70 8.90 -16.08 11.51
N GLY A 71 9.71 -17.16 11.48
CA GLY A 71 9.28 -18.52 11.74
C GLY A 71 8.81 -18.74 13.18
N VAL A 72 9.47 -18.07 14.14
CA VAL A 72 9.27 -18.28 15.59
C VAL A 72 7.91 -17.78 16.07
N SER A 73 7.47 -16.61 15.58
CA SER A 73 6.16 -16.07 15.95
C SER A 73 5.06 -16.65 15.05
N SER A 74 3.91 -17.02 15.62
CA SER A 74 2.73 -17.37 14.81
C SER A 74 2.19 -16.17 14.02
N ASP A 75 2.43 -14.96 14.49
CA ASP A 75 1.99 -13.73 13.87
C ASP A 75 3.02 -13.17 12.89
N VAL A 76 2.73 -13.29 11.59
CA VAL A 76 3.58 -12.79 10.50
C VAL A 76 3.70 -11.26 10.47
N THR A 77 2.81 -10.55 11.16
CA THR A 77 2.84 -9.09 11.27
C THR A 77 3.71 -8.60 12.43
N ASN A 78 4.36 -9.51 13.16
CA ASN A 78 5.35 -9.17 14.16
C ASN A 78 6.59 -8.54 13.50
N ILE A 79 6.80 -7.25 13.79
CA ILE A 79 7.93 -6.44 13.30
C ILE A 79 9.14 -6.49 14.25
N GLY A 80 9.02 -7.25 15.34
CA GLY A 80 10.11 -7.54 16.27
C GLY A 80 10.34 -6.43 17.28
N ARG A 81 11.60 -6.15 17.59
CA ARG A 81 11.99 -5.13 18.59
C ARG A 81 12.61 -3.92 17.92
N ALA A 82 12.58 -2.79 18.61
CA ALA A 82 13.27 -1.59 18.16
C ALA A 82 14.78 -1.83 17.97
N ILE A 83 15.33 -1.26 16.91
CA ILE A 83 16.77 -1.26 16.60
C ILE A 83 17.22 0.15 16.26
N GLY A 84 18.43 0.52 16.67
CA GLY A 84 18.99 1.86 16.43
C GLY A 84 18.28 3.00 17.16
N GLY A 85 17.26 2.72 17.97
CA GLY A 85 16.45 3.68 18.69
C GLY A 85 15.53 3.01 19.71
N VAL A 86 14.61 3.80 20.27
CA VAL A 86 13.60 3.37 21.24
C VAL A 86 12.22 3.49 20.60
N SER A 87 11.37 2.49 20.82
CA SER A 87 9.97 2.52 20.40
C SER A 87 9.08 2.90 21.57
N TRP A 88 8.06 3.72 21.30
CA TRP A 88 7.00 4.04 22.25
C TRP A 88 5.64 3.78 21.60
N VAL A 89 4.66 3.32 22.38
CA VAL A 89 3.30 3.10 21.88
C VAL A 89 2.35 3.98 22.67
N VAL A 90 1.73 4.93 21.97
CA VAL A 90 0.92 6.02 22.56
C VAL A 90 -0.52 5.97 22.09
N ASP A 91 -1.41 6.68 22.78
CA ASP A 91 -2.80 6.82 22.35
C ASP A 91 -2.84 7.41 20.92
N PRO A 92 -3.53 6.79 19.96
CA PRO A 92 -3.56 7.25 18.57
C PRO A 92 -4.05 8.70 18.37
N ASN A 93 -4.86 9.19 19.32
CA ASN A 93 -5.43 10.53 19.34
C ASN A 93 -4.69 11.47 20.29
N ASN A 94 -3.77 10.97 21.12
CA ASN A 94 -3.00 11.77 22.06
C ASN A 94 -1.60 11.19 22.34
N HIS A 95 -0.61 11.68 21.60
CA HIS A 95 0.79 11.27 21.73
C HIS A 95 1.44 11.54 23.12
N ASN A 96 0.77 12.26 24.02
CA ASN A 96 1.27 12.53 25.37
C ASN A 96 0.96 11.41 26.36
N LYS A 97 0.26 10.34 25.94
CA LYS A 97 -0.17 9.25 26.80
C LYS A 97 0.31 7.92 26.25
N LEU A 98 1.07 7.18 27.04
CA LEU A 98 1.37 5.78 26.76
C LEU A 98 0.11 4.92 26.88
N VAL A 99 -0.01 3.92 26.02
CA VAL A 99 -1.01 2.86 26.21
C VAL A 99 -0.41 1.71 27.04
N PRO A 100 -1.23 0.96 27.80
CA PRO A 100 -0.78 -0.26 28.47
C PRO A 100 -0.20 -1.30 27.49
N ILE A 101 0.69 -2.16 27.97
CA ILE A 101 1.18 -3.31 27.19
C ILE A 101 -0.02 -4.16 26.75
N GLY A 102 -0.04 -4.54 25.48
CA GLY A 102 -1.18 -5.28 24.89
C GLY A 102 -2.32 -4.39 24.35
N CYS A 103 -2.29 -3.07 24.57
CA CYS A 103 -3.23 -2.15 23.93
C CYS A 103 -2.71 -1.66 22.57
N VAL A 104 -3.64 -1.35 21.67
CA VAL A 104 -3.32 -0.78 20.36
C VAL A 104 -3.03 0.72 20.51
N GLY A 105 -1.94 1.18 19.93
CA GLY A 105 -1.57 2.59 19.92
C GLY A 105 -0.77 2.97 18.68
N GLU A 106 -0.47 4.26 18.53
CA GLU A 106 0.44 4.77 17.50
C GLU A 106 1.89 4.50 17.92
N LEU A 107 2.71 4.00 16.99
CA LEU A 107 4.14 3.83 17.18
C LEU A 107 4.86 5.18 17.04
N LEU A 108 5.64 5.53 18.07
CA LEU A 108 6.65 6.58 18.00
C LEU A 108 8.04 5.96 18.02
N ILE A 109 8.97 6.58 17.29
CA ILE A 109 10.38 6.19 17.28
C ILE A 109 11.21 7.35 17.79
N GLU A 110 12.10 7.05 18.73
CA GLU A 110 13.09 7.98 19.28
C GLU A 110 14.50 7.47 18.97
N GLY A 111 15.45 8.38 18.76
CA GLY A 111 16.87 8.03 18.72
C GLY A 111 17.63 8.61 17.54
N PRO A 112 18.91 8.23 17.38
CA PRO A 112 19.81 8.82 16.38
C PRO A 112 19.43 8.51 14.93
N ILE A 113 18.56 7.53 14.71
CA ILE A 113 18.09 7.13 13.37
C ILE A 113 17.08 8.09 12.76
N LEU A 114 16.58 9.08 13.51
CA LEU A 114 15.60 10.03 13.01
C LEU A 114 16.17 10.94 11.93
N ALA A 115 15.38 11.15 10.88
CA ALA A 115 15.68 12.14 9.86
C ALA A 115 15.70 13.55 10.47
N ARG A 116 16.53 14.42 9.87
CA ARG A 116 16.71 15.81 10.33
C ARG A 116 15.41 16.61 10.28
N HIS A 117 14.71 16.57 9.15
CA HIS A 117 13.45 17.26 8.91
C HIS A 117 12.92 16.91 7.50
N TYR A 118 11.70 17.32 7.18
CA TYR A 118 11.25 17.38 5.79
C TYR A 118 11.88 18.60 5.09
N LEU A 119 12.37 18.42 3.87
CA LEU A 119 13.01 19.50 3.12
C LEU A 119 11.97 20.58 2.77
N HIS A 120 12.28 21.83 3.12
CA HIS A 120 11.44 23.02 2.86
C HIS A 120 10.00 22.92 3.41
N ASN A 121 9.77 22.08 4.41
CA ASN A 121 8.45 21.92 5.03
C ASN A 121 8.56 21.89 6.56
N PRO A 122 8.82 23.06 7.19
CA PRO A 122 8.96 23.16 8.65
C PRO A 122 7.65 22.81 9.38
N GLU A 123 6.51 23.16 8.80
CA GLU A 123 5.18 22.86 9.39
C GLU A 123 4.96 21.35 9.52
N LYS A 124 5.12 20.59 8.42
CA LYS A 124 5.02 19.12 8.47
C LYS A 124 6.09 18.51 9.37
N THR A 125 7.27 19.12 9.43
CA THR A 125 8.34 18.66 10.33
C THR A 125 7.90 18.74 11.78
N GLN A 126 7.35 19.88 12.23
CA GLN A 126 6.87 20.05 13.61
C GLN A 126 5.65 19.16 13.92
N GLN A 127 4.82 18.88 12.92
CA GLN A 127 3.66 17.98 13.09
C GLN A 127 4.05 16.51 13.27
N SER A 128 5.12 16.06 12.59
CA SER A 128 5.58 14.66 12.59
C SER A 128 6.69 14.35 13.57
N PHE A 129 7.60 15.30 13.81
CA PHE A 129 8.70 15.18 14.77
C PHE A 129 8.36 16.02 16.00
N ILE A 130 8.02 15.33 17.09
CA ILE A 130 7.62 15.92 18.35
C ILE A 130 8.77 15.86 19.35
N GLU A 131 8.70 16.67 20.39
CA GLU A 131 9.72 16.73 21.43
C GLU A 131 9.06 16.64 22.80
N ASP A 132 9.71 15.93 23.73
CA ASP A 132 9.39 15.84 25.15
C ASP A 132 7.89 15.64 25.46
N PRO A 133 7.25 14.57 24.93
CA PRO A 133 5.84 14.29 25.24
C PRO A 133 5.65 14.05 26.74
N PHE A 134 4.48 14.42 27.28
CA PHE A 134 4.23 14.51 28.74
C PHE A 134 4.60 13.25 29.54
N PHE A 135 4.42 12.06 28.97
CA PHE A 135 4.76 10.79 29.63
C PHE A 135 6.26 10.67 29.95
N MET A 136 7.15 11.37 29.24
CA MET A 136 8.59 11.36 29.51
C MET A 136 8.91 11.97 30.87
N ASN A 137 8.20 13.03 31.26
CA ASN A 137 8.37 13.67 32.57
C ASN A 137 8.14 12.67 33.71
N THR A 138 7.16 11.77 33.55
CA THR A 138 6.85 10.73 34.56
C THR A 138 7.79 9.53 34.55
N LEU A 139 8.55 9.32 33.46
CA LEU A 139 9.51 8.23 33.35
C LEU A 139 10.89 8.64 33.86
N ILE A 140 11.30 9.89 33.65
CA ILE A 140 12.61 10.41 34.10
C ILE A 140 12.74 10.33 35.64
N GLU A 141 11.65 10.55 36.38
CA GLU A 141 11.62 10.38 37.84
C GLU A 141 11.84 8.93 38.32
N ARG A 142 11.74 7.94 37.43
CA ARG A 142 11.86 6.50 37.76
C ARG A 142 13.17 5.85 37.29
N ILE A 143 14.00 6.58 36.55
CA ILE A 143 15.23 6.07 35.91
C ILE A 143 16.43 6.87 36.47
N GLU A 144 16.54 7.00 37.79
CA GLU A 144 17.66 7.71 38.42
C GLU A 144 19.02 6.97 38.25
N ASP A 145 19.03 5.69 37.84
CA ASP A 145 20.25 4.85 37.90
C ASP A 145 20.63 4.12 36.60
N THR A 146 19.97 4.38 35.46
CA THR A 146 20.30 3.69 34.18
C THR A 146 20.31 4.60 32.94
N ALA A 147 20.29 5.92 33.11
CA ALA A 147 20.04 6.86 32.01
C ALA A 147 21.12 6.84 30.91
N VAL A 148 20.83 6.12 29.83
CA VAL A 148 21.49 6.24 28.52
C VAL A 148 21.02 7.49 27.77
N PHE A 149 19.98 8.19 28.26
CA PHE A 149 19.34 9.32 27.57
C PHE A 149 19.25 10.58 28.45
N PRO A 150 19.37 11.78 27.87
CA PRO A 150 19.26 13.06 28.59
C PRO A 150 17.85 13.25 29.17
N ALA A 151 17.68 14.14 30.15
CA ALA A 151 16.38 14.42 30.78
C ALA A 151 15.41 15.25 29.91
N THR A 152 15.89 15.85 28.82
CA THR A 152 15.09 16.64 27.87
C THR A 152 15.70 16.50 26.48
N GLY A 153 14.96 16.96 25.46
CA GLY A 153 15.38 16.84 24.07
C GLY A 153 15.08 15.46 23.46
N HIS A 154 14.09 14.77 24.01
CA HIS A 154 13.57 13.51 23.47
C HIS A 154 12.76 13.78 22.22
N ARG A 155 13.47 13.83 21.09
CA ARG A 155 12.85 13.99 19.77
C ARG A 155 12.33 12.64 19.28
N MET A 156 11.05 12.60 18.94
CA MET A 156 10.35 11.39 18.50
C MET A 156 9.63 11.61 17.17
N TYR A 157 9.63 10.61 16.29
CA TYR A 157 8.87 10.61 15.05
C TYR A 157 7.55 9.86 15.21
N LYS A 158 6.45 10.50 14.81
CA LYS A 158 5.11 9.91 14.73
C LYS A 158 4.96 9.13 13.44
N THR A 159 4.95 7.80 13.52
CA THR A 159 4.90 6.94 12.34
C THR A 159 3.54 6.96 11.65
N GLY A 160 2.45 7.20 12.40
CA GLY A 160 1.07 6.96 11.95
C GLY A 160 0.69 5.48 11.85
N ASP A 161 1.60 4.57 12.17
CA ASP A 161 1.37 3.13 12.18
C ASP A 161 0.80 2.70 13.55
N LEU A 162 -0.25 1.87 13.49
CA LEU A 162 -0.87 1.30 14.67
C LEU A 162 -0.21 -0.03 15.00
N VAL A 163 0.25 -0.14 16.24
CA VAL A 163 0.96 -1.32 16.73
C VAL A 163 0.50 -1.69 18.14
N ARG A 164 0.99 -2.82 18.63
CA ARG A 164 0.83 -3.26 20.00
C ARG A 164 2.09 -3.97 20.48
N TYR A 165 2.47 -3.74 21.74
CA TYR A 165 3.46 -4.57 22.43
C TYR A 165 2.91 -5.94 22.80
N ASN A 166 3.67 -6.98 22.46
CA ASN A 166 3.55 -8.31 23.07
C ASN A 166 4.20 -8.31 24.46
N SER A 167 3.88 -9.34 25.26
CA SER A 167 4.45 -9.50 26.61
C SER A 167 5.97 -9.70 26.63
N ASP A 168 6.54 -10.20 25.54
CA ASP A 168 7.98 -10.31 25.39
C ASP A 168 8.64 -8.96 25.03
N GLY A 169 7.88 -7.93 24.66
CA GLY A 169 8.38 -6.62 24.22
C GLY A 169 8.61 -6.51 22.70
N SER A 170 8.24 -7.54 21.92
CA SER A 170 8.10 -7.40 20.46
C SER A 170 6.86 -6.61 20.08
N LEU A 171 6.83 -6.06 18.87
CA LEU A 171 5.75 -5.24 18.34
C LEU A 171 5.02 -5.98 17.22
N VAL A 172 3.69 -5.92 17.27
CA VAL A 172 2.80 -6.41 16.20
C VAL A 172 2.25 -5.21 15.44
N TYR A 173 2.40 -5.21 14.11
CA TYR A 173 1.83 -4.19 13.24
C TYR A 173 0.36 -4.50 12.92
N LEU A 174 -0.51 -3.51 13.09
CA LEU A 174 -1.96 -3.67 12.95
C LEU A 174 -2.57 -2.83 11.81
N GLY A 175 -1.83 -1.87 11.27
CA GLY A 175 -2.27 -1.02 10.17
C GLY A 175 -1.84 0.42 10.34
N ARG A 176 -2.59 1.32 9.71
CA ARG A 176 -2.37 2.77 9.79
C ARG A 176 -3.57 3.49 10.36
N LYS A 177 -3.31 4.61 11.03
CA LYS A 177 -4.36 5.49 11.55
C LYS A 177 -4.89 6.49 10.51
N ASP A 178 -4.16 6.71 9.43
CA ASP A 178 -4.53 7.62 8.34
C ASP A 178 -4.75 6.89 7.01
N THR A 179 -4.85 7.66 5.90
CA THR A 179 -5.19 7.16 4.57
C THR A 179 -3.98 6.69 3.75
N GLN A 180 -2.78 6.69 4.32
CA GLN A 180 -1.61 6.24 3.60
C GLN A 180 -1.64 4.73 3.39
N VAL A 181 -1.24 4.30 2.20
CA VAL A 181 -1.25 2.90 1.78
C VAL A 181 0.10 2.47 1.21
N LYS A 182 0.28 1.16 1.10
CA LYS A 182 1.44 0.56 0.41
C LYS A 182 0.97 -0.31 -0.74
N LEU A 183 1.37 0.07 -1.95
CA LEU A 183 1.11 -0.68 -3.17
C LEU A 183 2.45 -1.26 -3.64
N ASN A 184 2.57 -2.58 -3.60
CA ASN A 184 3.76 -3.30 -4.11
C ASN A 184 5.07 -2.81 -3.46
N GLY A 185 5.02 -2.45 -2.18
CA GLY A 185 6.14 -1.88 -1.42
C GLY A 185 6.36 -0.38 -1.56
N GLN A 186 5.60 0.30 -2.43
CA GLN A 186 5.68 1.74 -2.61
C GLN A 186 4.69 2.45 -1.68
N ARG A 187 5.19 3.44 -0.94
CA ARG A 187 4.40 4.29 -0.04
C ARG A 187 3.61 5.30 -0.87
N ILE A 188 2.29 5.32 -0.71
CA ILE A 188 1.38 6.20 -1.45
C ILE A 188 0.56 7.03 -0.47
N GLU A 189 0.59 8.35 -0.67
CA GLU A 189 -0.30 9.31 -0.01
C GLU A 189 -1.56 9.46 -0.87
N LEU A 190 -2.66 8.81 -0.47
CA LEU A 190 -3.92 8.87 -1.24
C LEU A 190 -4.42 10.31 -1.41
N GLY A 191 -4.21 11.17 -0.41
CA GLY A 191 -4.56 12.59 -0.46
C GLY A 191 -3.83 13.38 -1.55
N GLU A 192 -2.61 12.98 -1.92
CA GLU A 192 -1.90 13.61 -3.05
C GLU A 192 -2.61 13.28 -4.37
N ILE A 193 -3.00 12.02 -4.57
CA ILE A 193 -3.73 11.59 -5.76
C ILE A 193 -5.09 12.30 -5.82
N GLU A 194 -5.80 12.36 -4.69
CA GLU A 194 -7.07 13.09 -4.56
C GLU A 194 -6.91 14.56 -4.95
N HIS A 195 -5.87 15.25 -4.46
CA HIS A 195 -5.60 16.65 -4.82
C HIS A 195 -5.38 16.86 -6.32
N ARG A 196 -4.64 15.94 -6.97
CA ARG A 196 -4.37 15.98 -8.42
C ARG A 196 -5.63 15.70 -9.24
N ILE A 197 -6.43 14.72 -8.83
CA ILE A 197 -7.72 14.42 -9.48
C ILE A 197 -8.67 15.60 -9.30
N GLN A 198 -8.76 16.15 -8.09
CA GLN A 198 -9.62 17.29 -7.77
C GLN A 198 -9.29 18.51 -8.64
N SER A 199 -8.02 18.72 -8.98
CA SER A 199 -7.57 19.80 -9.87
C SER A 199 -7.88 19.54 -11.36
N ALA A 200 -8.24 18.30 -11.73
CA ALA A 200 -8.46 17.87 -13.11
C ALA A 200 -9.94 17.55 -13.44
N ILE A 201 -10.80 17.44 -12.44
CA ILE A 201 -12.25 17.32 -12.60
C ILE A 201 -12.92 18.72 -12.61
N PRO A 202 -14.19 18.84 -13.05
CA PRO A 202 -14.98 20.07 -12.91
C PRO A 202 -14.95 20.62 -11.47
N SER A 203 -14.97 21.96 -11.33
CA SER A 203 -14.75 22.65 -10.05
C SER A 203 -15.77 22.34 -8.95
N ASP A 204 -16.96 21.90 -9.37
CA ASP A 204 -18.10 21.46 -8.58
C ASP A 204 -18.07 19.95 -8.25
N GLY A 205 -17.17 19.20 -8.88
CA GLY A 205 -16.97 17.78 -8.62
C GLY A 205 -16.24 17.51 -7.31
N GLN A 206 -16.36 16.29 -6.81
CA GLN A 206 -15.63 15.78 -5.66
C GLN A 206 -14.99 14.44 -6.01
N CYS A 207 -13.85 14.13 -5.39
CA CYS A 207 -13.22 12.82 -5.55
C CYS A 207 -12.74 12.23 -4.23
N SER A 208 -12.61 10.91 -4.22
CA SER A 208 -11.84 10.18 -3.21
C SER A 208 -11.13 9.00 -3.86
N VAL A 209 -9.93 8.69 -3.37
CA VAL A 209 -9.13 7.56 -3.85
C VAL A 209 -8.95 6.57 -2.73
N ASP A 210 -9.07 5.28 -3.04
CA ASP A 210 -8.78 4.20 -2.10
C ASP A 210 -8.01 3.07 -2.78
N LEU A 211 -7.33 2.26 -1.97
CA LEU A 211 -6.63 1.06 -2.44
C LEU A 211 -7.51 -0.16 -2.16
N ILE A 212 -7.91 -0.84 -3.23
CA ILE A 212 -8.87 -1.94 -3.17
C ILE A 212 -8.17 -3.26 -3.44
N ILE A 213 -8.51 -4.29 -2.66
CA ILE A 213 -8.04 -5.66 -2.86
C ILE A 213 -9.09 -6.42 -3.65
N GLN A 214 -8.76 -6.77 -4.88
CA GLN A 214 -9.60 -7.61 -5.74
C GLN A 214 -9.27 -9.08 -5.47
N ARG A 215 -10.29 -9.89 -5.19
CA ARG A 215 -10.16 -11.33 -5.00
C ARG A 215 -10.94 -12.03 -6.11
N LYS A 216 -10.26 -12.73 -7.01
CA LYS A 216 -10.88 -13.53 -8.07
C LYS A 216 -10.33 -14.96 -8.00
N GLY A 217 -11.06 -15.84 -7.32
CA GLY A 217 -10.56 -17.18 -6.98
C GLY A 217 -9.36 -17.09 -6.04
N GLU A 218 -8.26 -17.77 -6.39
CA GLU A 218 -7.00 -17.75 -5.63
C GLU A 218 -6.13 -16.51 -5.91
N VAL A 219 -6.46 -15.72 -6.95
CA VAL A 219 -5.65 -14.57 -7.33
C VAL A 219 -6.14 -13.33 -6.58
N THR A 220 -5.24 -12.74 -5.80
CA THR A 220 -5.42 -11.43 -5.16
C THR A 220 -4.61 -10.37 -5.90
N SER A 221 -5.25 -9.28 -6.31
CA SER A 221 -4.59 -8.09 -6.87
C SER A 221 -5.00 -6.84 -6.11
N LYS A 222 -4.16 -5.80 -6.16
CA LYS A 222 -4.46 -4.49 -5.57
C LYS A 222 -4.71 -3.49 -6.70
N ALA A 223 -5.69 -2.61 -6.55
CA ALA A 223 -6.01 -1.58 -7.53
C ALA A 223 -6.27 -0.24 -6.83
N LEU A 224 -5.69 0.84 -7.35
CA LEU A 224 -6.07 2.20 -6.97
C LEU A 224 -7.36 2.57 -7.69
N VAL A 225 -8.37 2.93 -6.91
CA VAL A 225 -9.71 3.24 -7.39
C VAL A 225 -10.03 4.69 -7.07
N ALA A 226 -10.36 5.47 -8.10
CA ALA A 226 -10.83 6.84 -7.97
C ALA A 226 -12.37 6.85 -8.02
N PHE A 227 -12.99 7.25 -6.93
CA PHE A 227 -14.42 7.58 -6.88
C PHE A 227 -14.57 9.05 -7.25
N VAL A 228 -15.48 9.36 -8.17
CA VAL A 228 -15.72 10.73 -8.64
C VAL A 228 -17.21 11.01 -8.63
N CYS A 229 -17.59 12.07 -7.92
CA CYS A 229 -18.94 12.61 -7.89
C CYS A 229 -18.95 13.89 -8.73
N LEU A 230 -19.80 13.97 -9.75
CA LEU A 230 -20.03 15.19 -10.52
C LEU A 230 -21.37 15.80 -10.10
N GLU A 231 -21.49 17.13 -10.04
CA GLU A 231 -22.72 17.78 -9.57
C GLU A 231 -23.93 17.43 -10.46
N SER A 232 -23.73 17.31 -11.76
CA SER A 232 -24.75 16.86 -12.72
C SER A 232 -25.35 15.49 -12.40
N ASP A 233 -24.57 14.65 -11.72
CA ASP A 233 -24.93 13.28 -11.37
C ASP A 233 -25.31 13.16 -9.88
N SER A 234 -25.27 14.27 -9.14
CA SER A 234 -25.46 14.29 -7.70
C SER A 234 -26.91 13.99 -7.32
N LYS A 235 -27.11 12.99 -6.45
CA LYS A 235 -28.41 12.69 -5.84
C LYS A 235 -28.30 12.88 -4.34
N ARG A 236 -29.38 13.38 -3.71
CA ARG A 236 -29.44 13.41 -2.25
C ARG A 236 -29.41 11.97 -1.72
N PRO A 237 -28.62 11.68 -0.66
CA PRO A 237 -28.62 10.37 -0.03
C PRO A 237 -30.06 9.99 0.37
N THR A 238 -30.55 8.86 -0.12
CA THR A 238 -31.81 8.28 0.38
C THR A 238 -31.49 7.32 1.51
N ARG A 239 -32.46 7.02 2.39
CA ARG A 239 -32.26 6.16 3.58
C ARG A 239 -31.69 4.75 3.29
N SER A 240 -31.64 4.34 2.01
CA SER A 240 -30.97 3.14 1.52
C SER A 240 -29.59 3.55 0.97
N ASP A 241 -28.58 3.59 1.83
CA ASP A 241 -27.18 3.99 1.52
C ASP A 241 -26.43 2.99 0.60
N ALA A 242 -27.14 2.02 -0.01
CA ALA A 242 -26.53 0.91 -0.72
C ALA A 242 -26.28 1.16 -2.22
N ASP A 243 -26.95 2.14 -2.83
CA ASP A 243 -26.92 2.34 -4.29
C ASP A 243 -26.48 3.75 -4.69
N PHE A 244 -25.21 4.06 -4.40
CA PHE A 244 -24.57 5.33 -4.76
C PHE A 244 -23.67 5.22 -6.00
N ILE A 245 -23.34 4.00 -6.44
CA ILE A 245 -22.50 3.76 -7.62
C ILE A 245 -23.35 3.95 -8.87
N LEU A 246 -22.83 4.73 -9.81
CA LEU A 246 -23.48 4.99 -11.09
C LEU A 246 -22.87 4.10 -12.18
N PRO A 247 -23.61 3.78 -13.26
CA PRO A 247 -23.02 3.14 -14.42
C PRO A 247 -22.03 4.08 -15.12
N MET A 248 -21.02 3.50 -15.76
CA MET A 248 -20.07 4.24 -16.60
C MET A 248 -20.79 4.82 -17.82
N THR A 249 -20.92 6.14 -17.89
CA THR A 249 -21.46 6.87 -19.05
C THR A 249 -20.33 7.33 -19.97
N GLN A 250 -20.63 7.58 -21.26
CA GLN A 250 -19.63 8.07 -22.21
C GLN A 250 -19.08 9.46 -21.85
N SER A 251 -19.93 10.32 -21.26
CA SER A 251 -19.52 11.64 -20.76
C SER A 251 -18.55 11.50 -19.60
N PHE A 252 -18.86 10.67 -18.60
CA PHE A 252 -17.98 10.42 -17.46
C PHE A 252 -16.67 9.76 -17.90
N GLN A 253 -16.73 8.77 -18.79
CA GLN A 253 -15.54 8.09 -19.32
C GLN A 253 -14.58 9.09 -19.98
N SER A 254 -15.11 10.07 -20.73
CA SER A 254 -14.30 11.12 -21.36
C SER A 254 -13.61 12.02 -20.31
N ILE A 255 -14.32 12.38 -19.25
CA ILE A 255 -13.75 13.14 -18.12
C ILE A 255 -12.65 12.32 -17.43
N ALA A 256 -12.92 11.06 -17.09
CA ALA A 256 -11.98 10.18 -16.42
C ALA A 256 -10.70 9.93 -17.26
N LEU A 257 -10.83 9.80 -18.60
CA LEU A 257 -9.68 9.74 -19.52
C LEU A 257 -8.85 11.02 -19.52
N ASN A 258 -9.50 12.18 -19.52
CA ASN A 258 -8.80 13.47 -19.42
C ASN A 258 -8.07 13.60 -18.08
N VAL A 259 -8.73 13.29 -16.97
CA VAL A 259 -8.13 13.25 -15.62
C VAL A 259 -6.91 12.34 -15.60
N LYS A 260 -7.05 11.09 -16.07
CA LYS A 260 -5.95 10.14 -16.14
C LYS A 260 -4.75 10.70 -16.92
N THR A 261 -5.01 11.35 -18.06
CA THR A 261 -3.97 11.95 -18.90
C THR A 261 -3.23 13.06 -18.17
N ILE A 262 -3.96 13.98 -17.54
CA ILE A 262 -3.39 15.11 -16.79
C ILE A 262 -2.53 14.59 -15.63
N ILE A 263 -3.09 13.73 -14.77
CA ILE A 263 -2.36 13.27 -13.57
C ILE A 263 -1.15 12.39 -13.94
N SER A 264 -1.20 11.63 -15.04
CA SER A 264 -0.06 10.82 -15.49
C SER A 264 1.18 11.64 -15.85
N SER A 265 1.03 12.94 -16.11
CA SER A 265 2.15 13.87 -16.34
C SER A 265 2.69 14.54 -15.06
N GLN A 266 1.97 14.40 -13.94
CA GLN A 266 2.22 15.13 -12.68
C GLN A 266 2.71 14.21 -11.56
N ILE A 267 2.33 12.94 -11.57
CA ILE A 267 2.69 11.95 -10.55
C ILE A 267 3.29 10.69 -11.18
N GLN A 268 3.90 9.86 -10.33
CA GLN A 268 4.53 8.62 -10.77
C GLN A 268 3.48 7.62 -11.25
N SER A 269 3.82 6.80 -12.24
CA SER A 269 2.86 5.91 -12.92
C SER A 269 2.12 4.95 -11.98
N TYR A 270 2.77 4.48 -10.91
CA TYR A 270 2.14 3.60 -9.91
C TYR A 270 1.12 4.31 -9.00
N MET A 271 1.10 5.64 -8.97
CA MET A 271 0.14 6.44 -8.22
C MET A 271 -1.11 6.78 -9.05
N VAL A 272 -1.10 6.51 -10.35
CA VAL A 272 -2.23 6.80 -11.25
C VAL A 272 -3.29 5.70 -11.11
N PRO A 273 -4.54 6.03 -10.72
CA PRO A 273 -5.62 5.05 -10.66
C PRO A 273 -5.91 4.40 -12.01
N ASN A 274 -6.25 3.12 -11.99
CA ASN A 274 -6.61 2.36 -13.19
C ASN A 274 -8.12 2.06 -13.29
N VAL A 275 -8.87 2.34 -12.20
CA VAL A 275 -10.32 2.19 -12.10
C VAL A 275 -10.92 3.53 -11.67
N TYR A 276 -11.96 3.96 -12.38
CA TYR A 276 -12.71 5.18 -12.10
C TYR A 276 -14.18 4.84 -11.93
N ILE A 277 -14.73 5.10 -10.75
CA ILE A 277 -16.11 4.77 -10.39
C ILE A 277 -16.90 6.07 -10.24
N PRO A 278 -17.89 6.35 -11.10
CA PRO A 278 -18.80 7.46 -10.88
C PRO A 278 -19.71 7.15 -9.69
N VAL A 279 -19.91 8.14 -8.83
CA VAL A 279 -20.81 8.05 -7.67
C VAL A 279 -21.78 9.23 -7.66
N SER A 280 -23.00 8.98 -7.20
CA SER A 280 -24.03 10.02 -7.07
C SER A 280 -23.91 10.83 -5.78
N PHE A 281 -23.20 10.30 -4.78
CA PHE A 281 -22.81 11.02 -3.55
C PHE A 281 -21.71 10.25 -2.83
N PHE A 282 -21.02 10.93 -1.91
CA PHE A 282 -20.09 10.29 -0.99
C PHE A 282 -20.81 9.83 0.29
N PRO A 283 -20.77 8.53 0.63
CA PRO A 283 -21.42 8.05 1.85
C PRO A 283 -20.70 8.60 3.08
N MET A 284 -21.46 8.97 4.11
CA MET A 284 -20.94 9.51 5.36
C MET A 284 -21.22 8.55 6.53
N THR A 285 -20.36 8.60 7.54
CA THR A 285 -20.59 7.96 8.84
C THR A 285 -21.59 8.78 9.66
N SER A 286 -22.11 8.22 10.76
CA SER A 286 -22.95 8.97 11.72
C SER A 286 -22.26 10.22 12.29
N SER A 287 -20.92 10.26 12.26
CA SER A 287 -20.11 11.42 12.67
C SER A 287 -19.94 12.50 11.59
N GLY A 288 -20.54 12.33 10.41
CA GLY A 288 -20.41 13.25 9.28
C GLY A 288 -19.08 13.13 8.51
N LYS A 289 -18.23 12.17 8.84
CA LYS A 289 -16.99 11.88 8.11
C LYS A 289 -17.24 10.91 6.95
N LEU A 290 -16.45 11.01 5.87
CA LEU A 290 -16.48 10.08 4.74
C LEU A 290 -16.40 8.61 5.19
N ASN A 291 -17.37 7.80 4.76
CA ASN A 291 -17.42 6.37 5.05
C ASN A 291 -16.59 5.57 4.02
N ARG A 292 -15.26 5.69 4.12
CA ARG A 292 -14.31 4.95 3.27
C ARG A 292 -14.49 3.44 3.33
N ARG A 293 -14.91 2.91 4.49
CA ARG A 293 -15.19 1.48 4.63
C ARG A 293 -16.29 1.05 3.69
N LEU A 294 -17.40 1.79 3.63
CA LEU A 294 -18.49 1.50 2.71
C LEU A 294 -18.06 1.63 1.25
N LEU A 295 -17.34 2.70 0.89
CA LEU A 295 -16.77 2.85 -0.46
C LEU A 295 -15.95 1.62 -0.87
N ARG A 296 -15.02 1.20 0.00
CA ARG A 296 -14.14 0.05 -0.26
C ARG A 296 -14.93 -1.24 -0.43
N THR A 297 -15.83 -1.57 0.50
CA THR A 297 -16.59 -2.83 0.43
C THR A 297 -17.50 -2.89 -0.79
N THR A 298 -18.14 -1.77 -1.16
CA THR A 298 -19.02 -1.74 -2.34
C THR A 298 -18.22 -1.87 -3.63
N ALA A 299 -17.04 -1.25 -3.72
CA ALA A 299 -16.19 -1.37 -4.88
C ALA A 299 -15.45 -2.72 -4.96
N GLU A 300 -15.12 -3.38 -3.84
CA GLU A 300 -14.66 -4.77 -3.83
C GLU A 300 -15.70 -5.70 -4.47
N ASP A 301 -16.95 -5.58 -4.06
CA ASP A 301 -18.07 -6.34 -4.61
C ASP A 301 -18.34 -6.01 -6.09
N LEU A 302 -18.29 -4.74 -6.47
CA LEU A 302 -18.44 -4.30 -7.87
C LEU A 302 -17.33 -4.88 -8.76
N LEU A 303 -16.06 -4.73 -8.38
CA LEU A 303 -14.92 -5.14 -9.19
C LEU A 303 -14.77 -6.66 -9.26
N SER A 304 -15.30 -7.40 -8.27
CA SER A 304 -15.38 -8.86 -8.35
C SER A 304 -16.35 -9.35 -9.44
N ARG A 305 -17.42 -8.58 -9.71
CA ARG A 305 -18.46 -8.91 -10.69
C ARG A 305 -18.18 -8.34 -12.07
N ASP A 306 -17.77 -7.07 -12.15
CA ASP A 306 -17.59 -6.34 -13.40
C ASP A 306 -16.52 -5.25 -13.29
N ALA A 307 -15.26 -5.65 -13.14
CA ALA A 307 -14.13 -4.72 -13.15
C ALA A 307 -13.95 -4.01 -14.51
N SER A 308 -14.33 -4.66 -15.61
CA SER A 308 -14.13 -4.15 -16.97
C SER A 308 -14.87 -2.85 -17.23
N SER A 309 -16.12 -2.74 -16.78
CA SER A 309 -16.96 -1.56 -17.05
C SER A 309 -16.46 -0.27 -16.43
N TYR A 310 -15.60 -0.35 -15.41
CA TYR A 310 -15.06 0.81 -14.69
C TYR A 310 -13.58 1.09 -14.97
N ARG A 311 -12.97 0.29 -15.86
CA ARG A 311 -11.62 0.53 -16.37
C ARG A 311 -11.69 1.39 -17.61
N LEU A 312 -10.76 2.34 -17.73
CA LEU A 312 -10.65 3.21 -18.90
C LEU A 312 -10.00 2.52 -20.12
N GLY A 313 -9.74 1.20 -20.04
CA GLY A 313 -9.24 0.38 -21.12
C GLY A 313 -10.35 -0.07 -22.06
N GLY A 314 -10.88 0.85 -22.87
CA GLY A 314 -11.72 0.48 -24.02
C GLY A 314 -10.88 -0.10 -25.15
N ARG A 315 -11.50 -0.94 -26.01
CA ARG A 315 -10.91 -1.51 -27.23
C ARG A 315 -10.44 -0.38 -28.15
N SER A 316 -9.15 -0.09 -28.14
CA SER A 316 -8.52 0.86 -29.04
C SER A 316 -7.32 0.18 -29.69
N GLY A 317 -7.28 0.09 -31.01
CA GLY A 317 -6.12 -0.44 -31.73
C GLY A 317 -6.41 -1.67 -32.58
N ARG A 318 -5.36 -2.12 -33.26
CA ARG A 318 -5.39 -3.24 -34.21
C ARG A 318 -5.55 -4.57 -33.49
N GLU A 319 -6.23 -5.53 -34.13
CA GLU A 319 -6.27 -6.90 -33.62
C GLU A 319 -4.88 -7.57 -33.71
N PRO A 320 -4.52 -8.42 -32.71
CA PRO A 320 -3.38 -9.31 -32.80
C PRO A 320 -3.41 -10.17 -34.08
N SER A 321 -2.43 -9.98 -34.96
CA SER A 321 -2.36 -10.64 -36.26
C SER A 321 -1.31 -11.75 -36.27
N THR A 322 -0.19 -11.56 -35.59
CA THR A 322 0.91 -12.55 -35.53
C THR A 322 0.69 -13.57 -34.41
N ASP A 323 1.32 -14.75 -34.54
CA ASP A 323 1.25 -15.79 -33.50
C ASP A 323 1.83 -15.31 -32.18
N ALA A 324 2.88 -14.48 -32.23
CA ALA A 324 3.47 -13.86 -31.04
C ALA A 324 2.51 -12.87 -30.37
N GLU A 325 1.83 -12.01 -31.14
CA GLU A 325 0.83 -11.07 -30.60
C GLU A 325 -0.35 -11.81 -29.95
N LYS A 326 -0.84 -12.89 -30.58
CA LYS A 326 -1.92 -13.72 -30.02
C LYS A 326 -1.49 -14.47 -28.76
N ALA A 327 -0.26 -14.99 -28.73
CA ALA A 327 0.29 -15.62 -27.53
C ALA A 327 0.40 -14.61 -26.37
N LEU A 328 0.92 -13.41 -26.63
CA LEU A 328 0.97 -12.33 -25.65
C LEU A 328 -0.42 -11.90 -25.17
N GLN A 329 -1.39 -11.77 -26.07
CA GLN A 329 -2.78 -11.47 -25.73
C GLN A 329 -3.37 -12.49 -24.75
N ASN A 330 -3.15 -13.78 -25.00
CA ASN A 330 -3.60 -14.86 -24.11
C ASN A 330 -2.92 -14.82 -22.74
N LEU A 331 -1.61 -14.52 -22.71
CA LEU A 331 -0.87 -14.34 -21.45
C LEU A 331 -1.40 -13.15 -20.66
N TRP A 332 -1.65 -12.01 -21.31
CA TRP A 332 -2.23 -10.82 -20.68
C TRP A 332 -3.63 -11.10 -20.14
N SER A 333 -4.48 -11.73 -20.96
CA SER A 333 -5.84 -12.11 -20.58
C SER A 333 -5.84 -12.95 -19.30
N THR A 334 -4.96 -13.97 -19.26
CA THR A 334 -4.81 -14.86 -18.10
C THR A 334 -4.30 -14.10 -16.87
N LEU A 335 -3.21 -13.34 -17.01
CA LEU A 335 -2.55 -12.67 -15.89
C LEU A 335 -3.35 -11.51 -15.30
N LEU A 336 -4.04 -10.75 -16.15
CA LEU A 336 -4.83 -9.59 -15.75
C LEU A 336 -6.31 -9.94 -15.50
N SER A 337 -6.70 -11.19 -15.76
CA SER A 337 -8.09 -11.68 -15.66
C SER A 337 -9.08 -10.83 -16.47
N VAL A 338 -8.62 -10.34 -17.64
CA VAL A 338 -9.42 -9.57 -18.60
C VAL A 338 -9.74 -10.43 -19.82
N ASP A 339 -10.88 -10.21 -20.45
CA ASP A 339 -11.24 -10.91 -21.68
C ASP A 339 -10.23 -10.59 -22.79
N ALA A 340 -9.73 -11.61 -23.49
CA ALA A 340 -8.76 -11.45 -24.57
C ALA A 340 -9.29 -10.53 -25.68
N SER A 341 -10.60 -10.53 -25.95
CA SER A 341 -11.24 -9.67 -26.95
C SER A 341 -11.13 -8.17 -26.64
N ASN A 342 -10.85 -7.80 -25.38
CA ASN A 342 -10.64 -6.42 -24.95
C ASN A 342 -9.19 -5.95 -25.08
N ILE A 343 -8.25 -6.84 -25.43
CA ILE A 343 -6.82 -6.52 -25.57
C ILE A 343 -6.47 -6.38 -27.05
N SER A 344 -6.02 -5.20 -27.47
CA SER A 344 -5.50 -4.93 -28.81
C SER A 344 -3.98 -5.11 -28.88
N ALA A 345 -3.43 -5.19 -30.10
CA ALA A 345 -1.99 -5.27 -30.34
C ALA A 345 -1.25 -3.95 -30.00
N ASP A 346 -1.98 -2.82 -29.97
CA ASP A 346 -1.42 -1.49 -29.71
C ASP A 346 -1.65 -1.04 -28.26
N ASP A 347 -2.27 -1.89 -27.43
CA ASP A 347 -2.52 -1.59 -26.04
C ASP A 347 -1.24 -1.67 -25.22
N THR A 348 -1.21 -0.88 -24.14
CA THR A 348 -0.16 -0.97 -23.12
C THR A 348 -0.62 -1.87 -21.99
N PHE A 349 0.28 -2.71 -21.47
CA PHE A 349 -0.02 -3.67 -20.40
C PHE A 349 -0.65 -3.00 -19.17
N PHE A 350 -0.11 -1.83 -18.81
CA PHE A 350 -0.59 -1.03 -17.68
C PHE A 350 -2.00 -0.46 -17.88
N ARG A 351 -2.45 -0.24 -19.13
CA ARG A 351 -3.81 0.24 -19.43
C ARG A 351 -4.86 -0.79 -19.03
N HIS A 352 -4.53 -2.08 -19.09
CA HIS A 352 -5.41 -3.19 -18.71
C HIS A 352 -5.33 -3.59 -17.24
N GLY A 353 -4.70 -2.74 -16.42
CA GLY A 353 -4.50 -3.00 -14.99
C GLY A 353 -3.24 -3.80 -14.69
N GLY A 354 -2.35 -3.97 -15.67
CA GLY A 354 -0.99 -4.43 -15.43
C GLY A 354 -0.22 -3.47 -14.52
N ASP A 355 0.71 -4.03 -13.77
CA ASP A 355 1.63 -3.37 -12.87
C ASP A 355 3.00 -4.05 -12.96
N SER A 356 4.00 -3.52 -12.26
CA SER A 356 5.36 -4.09 -12.31
C SER A 356 5.40 -5.55 -11.87
N ILE A 357 4.52 -5.96 -10.94
CA ILE A 357 4.39 -7.34 -10.49
C ILE A 357 3.91 -8.24 -11.64
N SER A 358 2.77 -7.91 -12.23
CA SER A 358 2.17 -8.70 -13.29
C SER A 358 3.02 -8.67 -14.56
N ALA A 359 3.83 -7.63 -14.77
CA ALA A 359 4.83 -7.58 -15.83
C ALA A 359 5.97 -8.59 -15.58
N MET A 360 6.46 -8.74 -14.34
CA MET A 360 7.43 -9.79 -13.99
C MET A 360 6.85 -11.20 -14.19
N LYS A 361 5.57 -11.40 -13.81
CA LYS A 361 4.86 -12.66 -14.10
C LYS A 361 4.75 -12.92 -15.61
N LEU A 362 4.46 -11.88 -16.39
CA LEU A 362 4.35 -11.94 -17.85
C LEU A 362 5.68 -12.38 -18.48
N VAL A 363 6.80 -11.75 -18.13
CA VAL A 363 8.12 -12.12 -18.66
C VAL A 363 8.43 -13.58 -18.35
N THR A 364 8.14 -14.03 -17.12
CA THR A 364 8.36 -15.42 -16.70
C THR A 364 7.48 -16.41 -17.49
N ALA A 365 6.19 -16.09 -17.67
CA ALA A 365 5.26 -16.93 -18.41
C ALA A 365 5.57 -16.96 -19.92
N ALA A 366 5.96 -15.83 -20.51
CA ALA A 366 6.37 -15.72 -21.90
C ALA A 366 7.64 -16.53 -22.19
N ARG A 367 8.64 -16.48 -21.30
CA ARG A 367 9.85 -17.31 -21.41
C ARG A 367 9.55 -18.80 -21.41
N LYS A 368 8.60 -19.26 -20.59
CA LYS A 368 8.14 -20.66 -20.59
C LYS A 368 7.51 -21.09 -21.93
N GLN A 369 6.98 -20.13 -22.69
CA GLN A 369 6.44 -20.35 -24.03
C GLN A 369 7.45 -20.07 -25.15
N GLY A 370 8.73 -19.83 -24.84
CA GLY A 370 9.79 -19.59 -25.82
C GLY A 370 9.90 -18.15 -26.31
N TYR A 371 9.16 -17.20 -25.72
CA TYR A 371 9.27 -15.79 -26.05
C TYR A 371 10.27 -15.07 -25.13
N SER A 372 11.14 -14.26 -25.73
CA SER A 372 12.00 -13.33 -25.00
C SER A 372 11.44 -11.92 -25.17
N ILE A 373 10.99 -11.33 -24.05
CA ILE A 373 10.43 -9.98 -23.95
C ILE A 373 11.07 -9.22 -22.80
#